data_AF-A0A518FIZ3-F1
#
_entry.id   AF-A0A518FIZ3-F1
#
_cell.length_a   1.000
_cell.length_b   1.000
_cell.length_c   1.000
_cell.angle_alpha   90.00
_cell.angle_beta   90.00
_cell.angle_gamma   90.00
#
_symmetry.space_group_name_H-M   'P 1'
#
loop_
_entity.id
_entity.type
_entity.pdbx_description
1 polymer ?
#
loop_
_entity_poly.entity_id
_entity_poly.type
_entity_poly.pdbx_seq_one_letter_code
_entity_poly.pdbx_strand_id
1 'polypeptide(L)'
;MHKIILMFLFLAVAAPSVWGDPDEEQPPDPMLDSGQFSYGSDPNLFDLVPYADPKTSFDIGHVIFAYPESYRKVGDPAPVPLESVVPVAQVMQLVAPDKALRALVNQQLYYNHAFHLEQVELVSLKQIGYRWQVVWTLDLSPGGGSGVPFRYRALVSDRGKVIPPDLYIYDAYSLSDWRERLCSNLQLNVKPRPEQKKLTQQQIEKRGRMALEKFLSTVKVAPGKKPVRFEFLNCRSLALPMSVGADGEVKSLTVWGVNFKEVREADAEQTEELFTVWVSEYGAVSELKFFSREW
;
A
#
# COMPACT_ATOMS: atom_id res chain seq x y z
N MET A 1 65.92 -16.49 4.21
CA MET A 1 65.11 -15.64 3.31
C MET A 1 63.70 -16.21 3.27
N HIS A 2 62.75 -15.62 3.99
CA HIS A 2 61.35 -16.04 3.95
C HIS A 2 60.53 -14.88 3.38
N LYS A 3 59.83 -15.14 2.27
CA LYS A 3 59.00 -14.18 1.56
C LYS A 3 57.71 -13.98 2.35
N ILE A 4 57.48 -12.76 2.82
CA ILE A 4 56.17 -12.34 3.34
C ILE A 4 55.30 -12.06 2.12
N ILE A 5 54.26 -12.89 1.93
CA ILE A 5 53.21 -12.63 0.95
C ILE A 5 52.18 -11.75 1.66
N LEU A 6 52.12 -10.48 1.26
CA LEU A 6 51.13 -9.53 1.73
C LEU A 6 49.82 -9.79 0.96
N MET A 7 48.85 -10.44 1.59
CA MET A 7 47.52 -10.63 1.03
C MET A 7 46.70 -9.36 1.30
N PHE A 8 46.56 -8.51 0.28
CA PHE A 8 45.62 -7.40 0.33
C PHE A 8 44.20 -7.96 0.20
N LEU A 9 43.49 -8.02 1.33
CA LEU A 9 42.06 -8.30 1.36
C LEU A 9 41.32 -7.03 0.90
N PHE A 10 40.88 -6.99 -0.36
CA PHE A 10 39.92 -5.99 -0.81
C PHE A 10 38.56 -6.34 -0.20
N LEU A 11 38.17 -5.64 0.86
CA LEU A 11 36.77 -5.54 1.28
C LEU A 11 36.03 -4.75 0.20
N ALA A 12 35.52 -5.44 -0.81
CA ALA A 12 34.45 -4.91 -1.62
C ALA A 12 33.25 -4.76 -0.69
N VAL A 13 32.98 -3.53 -0.26
CA VAL A 13 31.69 -3.17 0.34
C VAL A 13 30.66 -3.36 -0.77
N ALA A 14 30.05 -4.54 -0.81
CA ALA A 14 28.84 -4.75 -1.57
C ALA A 14 27.82 -3.76 -1.01
N ALA A 15 27.47 -2.75 -1.80
CA ALA A 15 26.26 -1.99 -1.53
C ALA A 15 25.12 -3.01 -1.45
N PRO A 16 24.29 -3.01 -0.38
CA PRO A 16 23.18 -3.93 -0.31
C PRO A 16 22.29 -3.69 -1.52
N SER A 17 22.15 -4.70 -2.37
CA SER A 17 20.99 -4.79 -3.25
C SER A 17 19.78 -4.79 -2.31
N VAL A 18 19.05 -3.68 -2.30
CA VAL A 18 18.01 -3.39 -1.29
C VAL A 18 16.85 -4.40 -1.33
N TRP A 19 16.82 -5.31 -2.30
CA TRP A 19 15.83 -6.38 -2.40
C TRP A 19 16.54 -7.67 -2.84
N GLY A 20 16.48 -8.70 -2.00
CA GLY A 20 16.88 -10.07 -2.33
C GLY A 20 15.92 -10.69 -3.34
N ASP A 21 16.10 -11.97 -3.64
CA ASP A 21 15.12 -12.72 -4.42
C ASP A 21 13.73 -12.58 -3.72
N PRO A 22 12.64 -12.19 -4.42
CA PRO A 22 11.31 -12.07 -3.82
C PRO A 22 10.80 -13.35 -3.13
N ASP A 23 11.47 -14.48 -3.34
CA ASP A 23 11.19 -15.76 -2.70
C ASP A 23 11.93 -15.94 -1.34
N GLU A 24 12.89 -15.09 -1.00
CA GLU A 24 13.55 -15.09 0.32
C GLU A 24 12.72 -14.29 1.34
N GLU A 25 12.52 -14.84 2.54
CA GLU A 25 11.86 -14.12 3.63
C GLU A 25 12.73 -12.92 4.07
N GLN A 26 12.14 -11.74 4.05
CA GLN A 26 12.76 -10.53 4.58
C GLN A 26 12.04 -10.12 5.86
N PRO A 27 12.75 -9.61 6.89
CA PRO A 27 12.07 -9.03 8.03
C PRO A 27 11.18 -7.88 7.54
N PRO A 28 9.97 -7.71 8.10
CA PRO A 28 9.08 -6.63 7.70
C PRO A 28 9.81 -5.29 7.88
N ASP A 29 9.60 -4.36 6.96
CA ASP A 29 10.09 -3.00 7.17
C ASP A 29 9.40 -2.46 8.44
N PRO A 30 10.14 -1.92 9.44
CA PRO A 30 9.54 -1.37 10.66
C PRO A 30 8.49 -0.27 10.42
N MET A 31 8.35 0.20 9.19
CA MET A 31 7.37 1.19 8.73
C MET A 31 6.02 0.58 8.36
N LEU A 32 6.06 -0.71 8.04
CA LEU A 32 4.94 -1.56 7.68
C LEU A 32 4.67 -2.59 8.80
N ASP A 33 5.60 -2.72 9.74
CA ASP A 33 5.47 -3.49 10.99
C ASP A 33 4.71 -2.68 12.05
N SER A 34 3.45 -2.34 11.74
CA SER A 34 2.52 -1.89 12.77
C SER A 34 1.94 -3.15 13.42
N GLY A 35 2.56 -3.55 14.53
CA GLY A 35 2.19 -4.73 15.31
C GLY A 35 0.67 -4.80 15.51
N GLN A 36 0.03 -5.74 14.80
CA GLN A 36 -1.42 -5.92 14.70
C GLN A 36 -2.16 -4.83 13.90
N PHE A 37 -2.17 -4.97 12.56
CA PHE A 37 -3.41 -4.82 11.80
C PHE A 37 -4.46 -5.72 12.44
N SER A 38 -5.14 -5.18 13.44
CA SER A 38 -6.13 -5.91 14.20
C SER A 38 -7.33 -6.06 13.27
N TYR A 39 -7.64 -7.29 12.89
CA TYR A 39 -8.90 -7.65 12.26
C TYR A 39 -10.06 -6.91 12.96
N GLY A 40 -10.71 -5.96 12.28
CA GLY A 40 -11.84 -5.15 12.81
C GLY A 40 -11.47 -3.80 13.45
N SER A 41 -10.17 -3.48 13.42
CA SER A 41 -9.52 -2.26 13.85
C SER A 41 -9.90 -1.00 13.05
N ASP A 42 -9.60 -1.11 11.76
CA ASP A 42 -9.26 0.01 10.87
C ASP A 42 -10.45 0.86 10.44
N PRO A 43 -10.21 2.14 10.06
CA PRO A 43 -11.22 2.91 9.35
C PRO A 43 -11.72 2.09 8.15
N ASN A 44 -13.00 2.21 7.85
CA ASN A 44 -13.55 1.54 6.69
C ASN A 44 -12.78 2.05 5.45
N LEU A 45 -12.31 1.14 4.58
CA LEU A 45 -11.65 1.49 3.32
C LEU A 45 -12.46 2.54 2.54
N PHE A 46 -13.79 2.44 2.57
CA PHE A 46 -14.68 3.36 1.85
C PHE A 46 -14.78 4.75 2.50
N ASP A 47 -14.36 4.90 3.76
CA ASP A 47 -14.18 6.23 4.35
C ASP A 47 -12.86 6.88 3.87
N LEU A 48 -11.85 6.05 3.58
CA LEU A 48 -10.56 6.50 3.04
C LEU A 48 -10.66 6.79 1.54
N VAL A 49 -11.35 5.95 0.77
CA VAL A 49 -11.53 6.05 -0.69
C VAL A 49 -13.02 5.95 -1.06
N PRO A 50 -13.80 7.04 -0.96
CA PRO A 50 -15.27 7.01 -1.07
C PRO A 50 -15.87 6.58 -2.41
N TYR A 51 -15.08 6.57 -3.48
CA TYR A 51 -15.51 6.18 -4.83
C TYR A 51 -15.11 4.74 -5.20
N ALA A 52 -14.44 4.02 -4.29
CA ALA A 52 -14.04 2.64 -4.52
C ALA A 52 -15.26 1.71 -4.55
N ASP A 53 -15.28 0.76 -5.49
CA ASP A 53 -16.31 -0.28 -5.59
C ASP A 53 -16.21 -1.22 -4.37
N PRO A 54 -17.24 -1.30 -3.51
CA PRO A 54 -17.17 -2.08 -2.29
C PRO A 54 -17.15 -3.59 -2.49
N LYS A 55 -17.46 -4.06 -3.71
CA LYS A 55 -17.44 -5.49 -4.02
C LYS A 55 -16.06 -5.98 -4.44
N THR A 56 -15.24 -5.09 -4.98
CA THR A 56 -13.96 -5.48 -5.61
C THR A 56 -12.75 -4.81 -5.01
N SER A 57 -12.92 -3.72 -4.28
CA SER A 57 -11.82 -3.02 -3.62
C SER A 57 -11.50 -3.65 -2.28
N PHE A 58 -10.21 -3.67 -1.94
CA PHE A 58 -9.69 -4.32 -0.73
C PHE A 58 -8.33 -3.72 -0.38
N ASP A 59 -7.83 -4.04 0.80
CA ASP A 59 -6.48 -3.72 1.24
C ASP A 59 -5.70 -4.99 1.59
N ILE A 60 -4.38 -4.90 1.49
CA ILE A 60 -3.41 -5.90 1.96
C ILE A 60 -2.35 -5.12 2.72
N GLY A 61 -2.29 -5.31 4.04
CA GLY A 61 -1.48 -4.48 4.93
C GLY A 61 -1.77 -2.99 4.72
N HIS A 62 -0.72 -2.20 4.48
CA HIS A 62 -0.84 -0.75 4.29
C HIS A 62 -1.26 -0.33 2.87
N VAL A 63 -1.54 -1.25 1.95
CA VAL A 63 -1.85 -0.92 0.55
C VAL A 63 -3.31 -1.18 0.21
N ILE A 64 -4.00 -0.14 -0.24
CA ILE A 64 -5.38 -0.22 -0.76
C ILE A 64 -5.34 -0.42 -2.28
N PHE A 65 -6.09 -1.40 -2.75
CA PHE A 65 -6.42 -1.66 -4.14
C PHE A 65 -7.85 -1.19 -4.41
N ALA A 66 -8.01 0.06 -4.84
CA ALA A 66 -9.31 0.69 -5.08
C ALA A 66 -9.73 0.58 -6.55
N TYR A 67 -10.73 -0.24 -6.84
CA TYR A 67 -11.31 -0.31 -8.18
C TYR A 67 -12.47 0.68 -8.32
N PRO A 68 -12.61 1.37 -9.47
CA PRO A 68 -13.76 2.22 -9.69
C PRO A 68 -15.02 1.38 -9.96
N GLU A 69 -16.18 1.83 -9.48
CA GLU A 69 -17.47 1.19 -9.77
C GLU A 69 -17.77 1.19 -11.29
N SER A 70 -17.44 2.29 -11.97
CA SER A 70 -17.44 2.36 -13.43
C SER A 70 -16.02 2.41 -13.97
N TYR A 71 -15.54 1.31 -14.53
CA TYR A 71 -14.25 1.27 -15.24
C TYR A 71 -14.34 1.77 -16.68
N ARG A 72 -15.55 2.00 -17.20
CA ARG A 72 -15.78 2.54 -18.54
C ARG A 72 -15.85 4.06 -18.48
N LYS A 73 -15.17 4.71 -19.41
CA LYS A 73 -15.17 6.16 -19.60
C LYS A 73 -16.15 6.56 -20.70
N VAL A 74 -16.56 7.83 -20.68
CA VAL A 74 -17.33 8.43 -21.78
C VAL A 74 -16.51 8.30 -23.07
N GLY A 75 -17.11 7.70 -24.09
CA GLY A 75 -16.46 7.42 -25.37
C GLY A 75 -15.90 6.00 -25.52
N ASP A 76 -15.92 5.16 -24.47
CA ASP A 76 -15.51 3.76 -24.59
C ASP A 76 -16.48 2.98 -25.50
N PRO A 77 -15.98 2.08 -26.38
CA PRO A 77 -16.81 1.32 -27.32
C PRO A 77 -17.86 0.48 -26.59
N ALA A 78 -19.11 0.50 -27.05
CA ALA A 78 -20.24 -0.21 -26.42
C ALA A 78 -19.92 -1.66 -25.97
N PRO A 79 -20.61 -2.17 -24.92
CA PRO A 79 -20.43 -3.54 -24.44
C PRO A 79 -20.49 -4.57 -25.56
N VAL A 80 -19.64 -5.59 -25.50
CA VAL A 80 -19.73 -6.72 -26.45
C VAL A 80 -20.82 -7.69 -26.00
N PRO A 81 -21.45 -8.41 -26.94
CA PRO A 81 -22.36 -9.49 -26.58
C PRO A 81 -21.58 -10.66 -25.95
N LEU A 82 -22.28 -11.50 -25.18
CA LEU A 82 -21.66 -12.55 -24.34
C LEU A 82 -20.74 -13.49 -25.13
N GLU A 83 -21.14 -13.87 -26.35
CA GLU A 83 -20.38 -14.74 -27.26
C GLU A 83 -19.06 -14.13 -27.74
N SER A 84 -18.89 -12.81 -27.59
CA SER A 84 -17.69 -12.07 -27.96
C SER A 84 -16.84 -11.68 -26.75
N VAL A 85 -17.25 -12.06 -25.54
CA VAL A 85 -16.46 -11.84 -24.33
C VAL A 85 -15.18 -12.66 -24.41
N VAL A 86 -14.06 -12.04 -24.03
CA VAL A 86 -12.74 -12.68 -23.99
C VAL A 86 -12.77 -14.01 -23.21
N PRO A 87 -12.17 -15.11 -23.71
CA PRO A 87 -12.19 -16.40 -23.03
C PRO A 87 -11.45 -16.39 -21.68
N VAL A 88 -11.95 -17.19 -20.74
CA VAL A 88 -11.41 -17.29 -19.37
C VAL A 88 -9.91 -17.64 -19.32
N ALA A 89 -9.43 -18.51 -20.23
CA ALA A 89 -8.02 -18.89 -20.27
C ALA A 89 -7.10 -17.70 -20.59
N GLN A 90 -7.53 -16.81 -21.49
CA GLN A 90 -6.79 -15.60 -21.82
C GLN A 90 -6.82 -14.60 -20.66
N VAL A 91 -7.97 -14.47 -19.98
CA VAL A 91 -8.12 -13.63 -18.78
C VAL A 91 -7.15 -14.06 -17.70
N MET A 92 -7.09 -15.36 -17.39
CA MET A 92 -6.19 -15.90 -16.37
C MET A 92 -4.72 -15.61 -16.67
N GLN A 93 -4.31 -15.69 -17.93
CA GLN A 93 -2.95 -15.34 -18.35
C GLN A 93 -2.66 -13.84 -18.18
N LEU A 94 -3.62 -12.97 -18.48
CA LEU A 94 -3.46 -11.52 -18.40
C LEU A 94 -3.28 -10.99 -16.97
N VAL A 95 -3.85 -11.66 -15.98
CA VAL A 95 -3.81 -11.23 -14.57
C VAL A 95 -3.11 -12.24 -13.65
N ALA A 96 -2.30 -13.12 -14.22
CA ALA A 96 -1.41 -13.96 -13.45
C ALA A 96 -0.47 -13.06 -12.61
N PRO A 97 -0.31 -13.31 -11.30
CA PRO A 97 0.53 -12.48 -10.44
C PRO A 97 1.98 -12.47 -10.91
N ASP A 98 2.45 -11.30 -11.33
CA ASP A 98 3.82 -11.08 -11.78
C ASP A 98 4.78 -10.88 -10.58
N LYS A 99 6.08 -10.76 -10.90
CA LYS A 99 7.14 -10.59 -9.88
C LYS A 99 6.93 -9.33 -9.02
N ALA A 100 6.45 -8.24 -9.62
CA ALA A 100 6.28 -6.99 -8.90
C ALA A 100 5.08 -7.02 -7.95
N LEU A 101 3.95 -7.59 -8.39
CA LEU A 101 2.78 -7.78 -7.53
C LEU A 101 3.08 -8.69 -6.35
N ARG A 102 3.79 -9.81 -6.57
CA ARG A 102 4.21 -10.72 -5.49
C ARG A 102 5.11 -10.00 -4.49
N ALA A 103 6.12 -9.29 -4.98
CA ALA A 103 7.02 -8.52 -4.12
C ALA A 103 6.28 -7.43 -3.33
N LEU A 104 5.34 -6.70 -3.96
CA LEU A 104 4.53 -5.69 -3.29
C LEU A 104 3.69 -6.31 -2.17
N VAL A 105 2.97 -7.38 -2.46
CA VAL A 105 2.09 -8.06 -1.49
C VAL A 105 2.91 -8.63 -0.33
N ASN A 106 4.01 -9.33 -0.61
CA ASN A 106 4.87 -9.89 0.43
C ASN A 106 5.52 -8.79 1.28
N GLN A 107 5.88 -7.64 0.70
CA GLN A 107 6.37 -6.49 1.47
C GLN A 107 5.33 -5.97 2.48
N GLN A 108 4.02 -6.13 2.21
CA GLN A 108 2.96 -5.69 3.12
C GLN A 108 2.60 -6.73 4.19
N LEU A 109 3.12 -7.94 4.08
CA LEU A 109 2.78 -9.06 4.96
C LEU A 109 4.03 -9.48 5.73
N TYR A 110 3.83 -9.95 6.97
CA TYR A 110 4.95 -10.36 7.82
C TYR A 110 5.72 -11.58 7.26
N TYR A 111 5.02 -12.42 6.50
CA TYR A 111 5.57 -13.64 5.91
C TYR A 111 5.30 -13.66 4.40
N ASN A 112 6.10 -14.45 3.66
CA ASN A 112 5.90 -14.63 2.23
C ASN A 112 4.63 -15.45 1.94
N HIS A 113 3.84 -14.98 0.99
CA HIS A 113 2.61 -15.63 0.55
C HIS A 113 2.69 -16.07 -0.92
N ALA A 114 2.14 -17.24 -1.19
CA ALA A 114 1.91 -17.76 -2.53
C ALA A 114 0.49 -17.43 -2.99
N PHE A 115 0.34 -17.15 -4.29
CA PHE A 115 -0.95 -16.87 -4.90
C PHE A 115 -1.56 -18.15 -5.46
N HIS A 116 -2.72 -18.53 -4.94
CA HIS A 116 -3.49 -19.68 -5.39
C HIS A 116 -4.77 -19.20 -6.04
N LEU A 117 -5.04 -19.65 -7.27
CA LEU A 117 -6.27 -19.28 -7.96
C LEU A 117 -7.47 -19.86 -7.19
N GLU A 118 -8.35 -18.97 -6.71
CA GLU A 118 -9.56 -19.34 -5.98
C GLU A 118 -10.76 -19.44 -6.93
N GLN A 119 -11.02 -18.36 -7.66
CA GLN A 119 -12.25 -18.20 -8.43
C GLN A 119 -12.01 -17.32 -9.64
N VAL A 120 -12.70 -17.63 -10.75
CA VAL A 120 -12.84 -16.75 -11.90
C VAL A 120 -14.31 -16.61 -12.26
N GLU A 121 -14.83 -15.39 -12.25
CA GLU A 121 -16.24 -15.10 -12.47
C GLU A 121 -16.44 -14.04 -13.54
N LEU A 122 -17.41 -14.28 -14.44
CA LEU A 122 -17.89 -13.26 -15.36
C LEU A 122 -19.08 -12.53 -14.73
N VAL A 123 -18.87 -11.27 -14.36
CA VAL A 123 -19.88 -10.43 -13.71
C VAL A 123 -20.58 -9.55 -14.74
N SER A 124 -21.92 -9.61 -14.77
CA SER A 124 -22.72 -8.68 -15.56
C SER A 124 -22.95 -7.38 -14.78
N LEU A 125 -22.61 -6.26 -15.41
CA LEU A 125 -22.80 -4.91 -14.88
C LEU A 125 -23.92 -4.17 -15.64
N LYS A 126 -24.95 -4.91 -16.05
CA LYS A 126 -26.12 -4.39 -16.77
C LYS A 126 -25.68 -3.62 -18.03
N GLN A 127 -25.96 -2.32 -18.09
CA GLN A 127 -25.69 -1.46 -19.25
C GLN A 127 -24.19 -1.18 -19.47
N ILE A 128 -23.34 -1.43 -18.47
CA ILE A 128 -21.88 -1.26 -18.57
C ILE A 128 -21.23 -2.43 -19.33
N GLY A 129 -21.90 -3.60 -19.37
CA GLY A 129 -21.39 -4.81 -20.02
C GLY A 129 -20.94 -5.87 -19.04
N TYR A 130 -19.87 -6.58 -19.39
CA TYR A 130 -19.30 -7.64 -18.57
C TYR A 130 -17.89 -7.29 -18.09
N ARG A 131 -17.55 -7.77 -16.90
CA ARG A 131 -16.16 -7.83 -16.41
C ARG A 131 -15.85 -9.21 -15.87
N TRP A 132 -14.63 -9.67 -16.12
CA TRP A 132 -14.07 -10.79 -15.39
C TRP A 132 -13.51 -10.31 -14.05
N GLN A 133 -13.80 -11.08 -13.01
CA GLN A 133 -13.19 -10.97 -11.69
C GLN A 133 -12.40 -12.26 -11.43
N VAL A 134 -11.09 -12.11 -11.24
CA VAL A 134 -10.19 -13.21 -10.89
C VAL A 134 -9.76 -13.01 -9.44
N VAL A 135 -10.03 -14.00 -8.60
CA VAL A 135 -9.73 -13.99 -7.17
C VAL A 135 -8.60 -14.99 -6.90
N TRP A 136 -7.57 -14.51 -6.22
CA TRP A 136 -6.43 -15.29 -5.76
C TRP A 136 -6.43 -15.30 -4.24
N THR A 137 -6.39 -16.49 -3.65
CA THR A 137 -6.10 -16.70 -2.23
C THR A 137 -4.60 -16.54 -2.01
N LEU A 138 -4.21 -15.90 -0.91
CA LEU A 138 -2.82 -15.77 -0.48
C LEU A 138 -2.56 -16.72 0.69
N ASP A 139 -1.73 -17.73 0.47
CA ASP A 139 -1.38 -18.75 1.47
C ASP A 139 0.09 -18.63 1.90
N LEU A 140 0.38 -18.87 3.18
CA LEU A 140 1.73 -18.78 3.74
C LEU A 140 2.69 -19.84 3.15
N SER A 141 3.89 -19.41 2.74
CA SER A 141 4.98 -20.29 2.30
C SER A 141 5.99 -20.49 3.44
N PRO A 142 6.28 -21.72 3.97
CA PRO A 142 5.83 -23.05 3.57
C PRO A 142 4.83 -23.66 4.57
N GLY A 143 3.55 -23.66 4.22
CA GLY A 143 2.58 -24.66 4.72
C GLY A 143 2.17 -24.54 6.19
N GLY A 144 2.21 -23.34 6.77
CA GLY A 144 1.79 -23.13 8.15
C GLY A 144 0.90 -21.90 8.28
N GLY A 145 -0.36 -22.08 8.65
CA GLY A 145 -1.20 -20.96 9.06
C GLY A 145 -2.68 -21.31 9.16
N SER A 146 -3.23 -21.15 10.36
CA SER A 146 -4.67 -21.05 10.60
C SER A 146 -5.03 -19.55 10.63
N GLY A 147 -6.06 -19.16 9.88
CA GLY A 147 -6.49 -17.76 9.72
C GLY A 147 -7.37 -17.60 8.47
N VAL A 148 -8.02 -16.45 8.32
CA VAL A 148 -8.73 -16.12 7.07
C VAL A 148 -7.66 -15.74 6.04
N PRO A 149 -7.59 -16.41 4.87
CA PRO A 149 -6.58 -16.06 3.88
C PRO A 149 -6.89 -14.70 3.27
N PHE A 150 -5.85 -13.91 3.02
CA PHE A 150 -6.00 -12.68 2.25
C PHE A 150 -6.42 -13.01 0.81
N ARG A 151 -7.20 -12.13 0.19
CA ARG A 151 -7.67 -12.30 -1.18
C ARG A 151 -7.24 -11.14 -2.05
N TYR A 152 -6.46 -11.43 -3.07
CA TYR A 152 -6.16 -10.48 -4.14
C TYR A 152 -7.18 -10.62 -5.27
N ARG A 153 -7.73 -9.51 -5.75
CA ARG A 153 -8.69 -9.48 -6.86
C ARG A 153 -8.12 -8.70 -8.03
N ALA A 154 -8.23 -9.27 -9.23
CA ALA A 154 -7.89 -8.62 -10.49
C ALA A 154 -9.11 -8.54 -11.40
N LEU A 155 -9.25 -7.43 -12.11
CA LEU A 155 -10.38 -7.17 -13.00
C LEU A 155 -9.93 -7.06 -14.46
N VAL A 156 -10.69 -7.70 -15.36
CA VAL A 156 -10.48 -7.62 -16.81
C VAL A 156 -11.80 -7.29 -17.49
N SER A 157 -11.80 -6.34 -18.42
CA SER A 157 -12.98 -6.01 -19.22
C SER A 157 -13.39 -7.15 -20.14
N ASP A 158 -14.62 -7.07 -20.65
CA ASP A 158 -15.18 -7.92 -21.69
C ASP A 158 -14.28 -8.12 -22.94
N ARG A 159 -13.44 -7.13 -23.26
CA ARG A 159 -12.50 -7.15 -24.40
C ARG A 159 -11.06 -7.56 -24.05
N GLY A 160 -10.80 -8.04 -22.84
CA GLY A 160 -9.46 -8.48 -22.45
C GLY A 160 -8.50 -7.36 -22.04
N LYS A 161 -8.99 -6.15 -21.78
CA LYS A 161 -8.18 -5.08 -21.20
C LYS A 161 -8.19 -5.20 -19.67
N VAL A 162 -7.02 -5.32 -19.06
CA VAL A 162 -6.85 -5.25 -17.59
C VAL A 162 -7.36 -3.91 -17.09
N ILE A 163 -8.22 -3.93 -16.09
CA ILE A 163 -8.72 -2.76 -15.38
C ILE A 163 -7.79 -2.59 -14.17
N PRO A 164 -6.89 -1.59 -14.14
CA PRO A 164 -6.00 -1.42 -13.00
C PRO A 164 -6.76 -0.79 -11.82
N PRO A 165 -6.44 -1.17 -10.56
CA PRO A 165 -6.89 -0.43 -9.40
C PRO A 165 -6.10 0.89 -9.26
N ASP A 166 -6.71 1.86 -8.60
CA ASP A 166 -5.96 2.93 -7.95
C ASP A 166 -5.30 2.40 -6.68
N LEU A 167 -4.02 2.70 -6.53
CA LEU A 167 -3.21 2.21 -5.42
C LEU A 167 -3.00 3.31 -4.42
N TYR A 168 -3.20 3.00 -3.14
CA TYR A 168 -2.89 3.90 -2.04
C TYR A 168 -2.01 3.22 -1.03
N ILE A 169 -1.11 3.98 -0.40
CA ILE A 169 -0.50 3.59 0.86
C ILE A 169 -1.18 4.38 1.98
N TYR A 170 -1.54 3.69 3.06
CA TYR A 170 -2.19 4.33 4.19
C TYR A 170 -1.59 3.93 5.53
N ASP A 171 -1.83 4.77 6.51
CA ASP A 171 -1.54 4.49 7.91
C ASP A 171 -2.72 4.95 8.77
N ALA A 172 -3.00 4.22 9.84
CA ALA A 172 -4.13 4.44 10.74
C ALA A 172 -3.66 4.30 12.19
N TYR A 173 -3.55 5.43 12.88
CA TYR A 173 -3.08 5.50 14.25
C TYR A 173 -4.25 5.68 15.22
N SER A 174 -4.31 4.83 16.24
CA SER A 174 -5.28 4.96 17.33
C SER A 174 -4.77 5.95 18.35
N LEU A 175 -5.52 7.03 18.57
CA LEU A 175 -5.19 7.99 19.62
C LEU A 175 -5.38 7.36 21.01
N SER A 176 -4.76 7.96 22.02
CA SER A 176 -4.76 7.51 23.41
C SER A 176 -6.14 7.13 24.00
N ASP A 177 -7.24 7.72 23.53
CA ASP A 177 -8.60 7.38 23.96
C ASP A 177 -9.25 6.20 23.19
N TRP A 178 -8.53 5.59 22.23
CA TRP A 178 -8.92 4.47 21.33
C TRP A 178 -10.18 4.66 20.46
N ARG A 179 -10.96 5.70 20.73
CA ARG A 179 -12.21 6.04 20.02
C ARG A 179 -11.98 6.88 18.77
N GLU A 180 -10.82 7.50 18.69
CA GLU A 180 -10.47 8.44 17.64
C GLU A 180 -9.25 7.91 16.88
N ARG A 181 -9.32 7.96 15.56
CA ARG A 181 -8.26 7.52 14.67
C ARG A 181 -7.80 8.63 13.77
N LEU A 182 -6.48 8.75 13.67
CA LEU A 182 -5.81 9.62 12.73
C LEU A 182 -5.33 8.77 11.56
N CYS A 183 -5.73 9.14 10.35
CA CYS A 183 -5.39 8.39 9.14
C CYS A 183 -4.64 9.26 8.15
N SER A 184 -3.73 8.63 7.43
CA SER A 184 -2.91 9.20 6.37
C SER A 184 -3.11 8.32 5.14
N ASN A 185 -3.63 8.87 4.04
CA ASN A 185 -3.90 8.11 2.81
C ASN A 185 -3.25 8.80 1.60
N LEU A 186 -2.28 8.16 0.95
CA LEU A 186 -1.58 8.71 -0.22
C LEU A 186 -1.83 7.85 -1.46
N GLN A 187 -2.34 8.46 -2.53
CA GLN A 187 -2.43 7.80 -3.83
C GLN A 187 -1.05 7.64 -4.48
N LEU A 188 -0.71 6.42 -4.89
CA LEU A 188 0.61 6.01 -5.37
C LEU A 188 0.74 6.12 -6.90
N ASN A 189 -0.28 5.74 -7.64
CA ASN A 189 -0.24 5.61 -9.10
C ASN A 189 -0.50 6.95 -9.86
N VAL A 190 -0.30 8.09 -9.19
CA VAL A 190 -0.42 9.42 -9.80
C VAL A 190 0.83 9.75 -10.60
N LYS A 191 0.67 9.98 -11.90
CA LYS A 191 1.80 10.40 -12.75
C LYS A 191 2.27 11.80 -12.37
N PRO A 192 3.57 12.01 -12.12
CA PRO A 192 4.09 13.35 -11.91
C PRO A 192 3.90 14.19 -13.17
N ARG A 193 3.73 15.50 -12.99
CA ARG A 193 3.75 16.44 -14.11
C ARG A 193 5.18 16.55 -14.67
N PRO A 194 5.36 16.75 -15.98
CA PRO A 194 6.70 16.82 -16.59
C PRO A 194 7.65 17.84 -15.93
N GLU A 195 7.11 18.94 -15.39
CA GLU A 195 7.86 20.00 -14.72
C GLU A 195 8.22 19.72 -13.25
N GLN A 196 7.67 18.67 -12.63
CA GLN A 196 7.91 18.36 -11.22
C GLN A 196 9.30 17.75 -11.02
N LYS A 197 10.11 18.40 -10.18
CA LYS A 197 11.39 17.87 -9.72
C LYS A 197 11.20 17.04 -8.47
N LYS A 198 11.97 15.96 -8.35
CA LYS A 198 12.08 15.20 -7.10
C LYS A 198 12.56 16.11 -5.99
N LEU A 199 11.96 15.98 -4.82
CA LEU A 199 12.30 16.75 -3.64
C LEU A 199 13.45 16.10 -2.87
N THR A 200 14.21 16.90 -2.14
CA THR A 200 15.18 16.39 -1.16
C THR A 200 14.46 15.86 0.08
N GLN A 201 15.12 14.98 0.84
CA GLN A 201 14.59 14.46 2.10
C GLN A 201 14.17 15.57 3.07
N GLN A 202 14.95 16.66 3.18
CA GLN A 202 14.59 17.81 4.03
C GLN A 202 13.32 18.52 3.57
N GLN A 203 13.10 18.62 2.25
CA GLN A 203 11.88 19.21 1.69
C GLN A 203 10.67 18.30 1.92
N ILE A 204 10.87 16.99 1.81
CA ILE A 204 9.85 15.97 2.12
C ILE A 204 9.46 16.03 3.60
N GLU A 205 10.45 15.99 4.50
CA GLU A 205 10.24 16.10 5.95
C GLU A 205 9.44 17.35 6.29
N LYS A 206 9.89 18.51 5.79
CA LYS A 206 9.20 19.78 6.02
C LYS A 206 7.74 19.74 5.56
N ARG A 207 7.46 19.14 4.39
CA ARG A 207 6.09 19.02 3.89
C ARG A 207 5.22 18.12 4.76
N GLY A 208 5.72 16.95 5.18
CA GLY A 208 4.98 16.05 6.06
C GLY A 208 4.70 16.67 7.43
N ARG A 209 5.69 17.32 8.04
CA ARG A 209 5.53 18.05 9.31
C ARG A 209 4.50 19.17 9.21
N MET A 210 4.62 20.02 8.20
CA MET A 210 3.66 21.12 7.98
C MET A 210 2.23 20.60 7.72
N ALA A 211 2.09 19.46 7.03
CA ALA A 211 0.78 18.87 6.78
C ALA A 211 0.13 18.37 8.07
N LEU A 212 0.87 17.67 8.93
CA LEU A 212 0.37 17.23 10.23
C LEU A 212 0.03 18.41 11.14
N GLU A 213 0.94 19.38 11.28
CA GLU A 213 0.74 20.58 12.09
C GLU A 213 -0.52 21.34 11.64
N LYS A 214 -0.67 21.55 10.32
CA LYS A 214 -1.86 22.18 9.75
C LYS A 214 -3.12 21.36 10.05
N PHE A 215 -3.09 20.05 9.86
CA PHE A 215 -4.24 19.19 10.12
C PHE A 215 -4.67 19.26 11.58
N LEU A 216 -3.74 19.07 12.53
CA LEU A 216 -4.02 19.13 13.96
C LEU A 216 -4.56 20.51 14.40
N SER A 217 -4.15 21.59 13.74
CA SER A 217 -4.69 22.94 14.00
C SER A 217 -6.16 23.10 13.59
N THR A 218 -6.65 22.24 12.68
CA THR A 218 -8.04 22.28 12.19
C THR A 218 -8.97 21.31 12.92
N VAL A 219 -8.42 20.30 13.61
CA VAL A 219 -9.20 19.35 14.40
C VAL A 219 -9.74 20.07 15.64
N LYS A 220 -11.07 20.08 15.80
CA LYS A 220 -11.72 20.69 16.97
C LYS A 220 -11.45 19.82 18.20
N VAL A 221 -10.79 20.39 19.19
CA VAL A 221 -10.58 19.72 20.48
C VAL A 221 -11.90 19.73 21.26
N ALA A 222 -12.34 18.55 21.69
CA ALA A 222 -13.54 18.43 22.52
C ALA A 222 -13.36 19.22 23.84
N PRO A 223 -14.41 19.89 24.35
CA PRO A 223 -14.32 20.61 25.62
C PRO A 223 -13.80 19.71 26.75
N GLY A 224 -12.75 20.15 27.44
CA GLY A 224 -12.12 19.40 28.54
C GLY A 224 -11.00 18.44 28.12
N LYS A 225 -10.75 18.23 26.82
CA LYS A 225 -9.58 17.46 26.34
C LYS A 225 -8.40 18.37 26.03
N LYS A 226 -7.17 17.88 26.24
CA LYS A 226 -5.96 18.53 25.74
C LYS A 226 -5.80 18.23 24.25
N PRO A 227 -5.22 19.14 23.45
CA PRO A 227 -4.84 18.82 22.08
C PRO A 227 -3.85 17.66 22.04
N VAL A 228 -4.05 16.73 21.11
CA VAL A 228 -3.09 15.67 20.82
C VAL A 228 -1.78 16.30 20.33
N ARG A 229 -0.66 15.79 20.83
CA ARG A 229 0.68 16.26 20.46
C ARG A 229 1.50 15.12 19.90
N PHE A 230 2.27 15.43 18.87
CA PHE A 230 3.16 14.49 18.22
C PHE A 230 4.58 15.05 18.20
N GLU A 231 5.56 14.19 18.48
CA GLU A 231 6.97 14.47 18.25
C GLU A 231 7.42 13.86 16.92
N PHE A 232 8.22 14.60 16.17
CA PHE A 232 8.87 14.08 14.96
C PHE A 232 9.98 13.11 15.36
N LEU A 233 9.99 11.92 14.76
CA LEU A 233 11.05 10.93 14.99
C LEU A 233 12.06 10.89 13.85
N ASN A 234 11.61 10.59 12.64
CA ASN A 234 12.47 10.47 11.48
C ASN A 234 11.69 10.62 10.17
N CYS A 235 12.44 10.79 9.07
CA CYS A 235 11.92 10.80 7.71
C CYS A 235 12.71 9.76 6.90
N ARG A 236 12.05 8.70 6.43
CA ARG A 236 12.69 7.61 5.68
C ARG A 236 11.93 7.27 4.41
N SER A 237 12.66 6.79 3.41
CA SER A 237 12.08 6.34 2.14
C SER A 237 11.79 4.85 2.18
N LEU A 238 10.70 4.46 1.56
CA LEU A 238 10.30 3.09 1.27
C LEU A 238 10.22 2.92 -0.25
N ALA A 239 10.78 1.83 -0.76
CA ALA A 239 10.68 1.46 -2.17
C ALA A 239 9.56 0.42 -2.34
N LEU A 240 8.47 0.82 -2.98
CA LEU A 240 7.32 -0.06 -3.25
C LEU A 240 7.47 -0.71 -4.63
N PRO A 241 7.51 -2.04 -4.77
CA PRO A 241 7.47 -2.72 -6.06
C PRO A 241 6.20 -2.34 -6.84
N MET A 242 6.33 -1.84 -8.08
CA MET A 242 5.17 -1.38 -8.87
C MET A 242 5.03 -2.05 -10.23
N SER A 243 6.13 -2.48 -10.84
CA SER A 243 6.11 -3.08 -12.18
C SER A 243 7.37 -3.88 -12.46
N VAL A 244 7.33 -4.69 -13.52
CA VAL A 244 8.51 -5.39 -14.03
C VAL A 244 9.03 -4.67 -15.28
N GLY A 245 10.34 -4.41 -15.32
CA GLY A 245 11.03 -3.85 -16.47
C GLY A 245 11.14 -4.85 -17.63
N ALA A 246 11.55 -4.35 -18.81
CA ALA A 246 11.80 -5.20 -19.98
C ALA A 246 12.97 -6.18 -19.78
N ASP A 247 13.85 -5.85 -18.83
CA ASP A 247 14.97 -6.66 -18.33
C ASP A 247 14.55 -7.72 -17.29
N GLY A 248 13.29 -7.76 -16.88
CA GLY A 248 12.79 -8.66 -15.84
C GLY A 248 13.04 -8.15 -14.41
N GLU A 249 13.63 -6.96 -14.25
CA GLU A 249 13.89 -6.36 -12.95
C GLU A 249 12.67 -5.66 -12.38
N VAL A 250 12.52 -5.73 -11.06
CA VAL A 250 11.42 -5.04 -10.37
C VAL A 250 11.71 -3.54 -10.31
N LYS A 251 10.79 -2.75 -10.85
CA LYS A 251 10.82 -1.29 -10.78
C LYS A 251 9.95 -0.82 -9.62
N SER A 252 10.56 -0.04 -8.74
CA SER A 252 9.91 0.45 -7.53
C SER A 252 9.56 1.94 -7.62
N LEU A 253 8.48 2.32 -6.93
CA LEU A 253 8.13 3.69 -6.61
C LEU A 253 8.71 4.05 -5.24
N THR A 254 9.46 5.15 -5.16
CA THR A 254 9.92 5.67 -3.87
C THR A 254 8.83 6.53 -3.24
N VAL A 255 8.40 6.13 -2.05
CA VAL A 255 7.57 6.93 -1.15
C VAL A 255 8.34 7.24 0.11
N TRP A 256 7.93 8.27 0.83
CA TRP A 256 8.56 8.69 2.07
C TRP A 256 7.53 8.73 3.16
N GLY A 257 7.88 8.21 4.33
CA GLY A 257 7.09 8.41 5.54
C GLY A 257 7.82 9.33 6.49
N VAL A 258 7.11 10.39 6.86
CA VAL A 258 7.51 11.31 7.92
C VAL A 258 6.84 10.80 9.18
N ASN A 259 7.63 10.22 10.07
CA ASN A 259 7.16 9.40 11.18
C ASN A 259 7.12 10.22 12.47
N PHE A 260 6.03 10.04 13.21
CA PHE A 260 5.73 10.75 14.42
C PHE A 260 5.36 9.80 15.55
N LYS A 261 5.61 10.23 16.79
CA LYS A 261 5.17 9.52 18.00
C LYS A 261 4.24 10.42 18.80
N GLU A 262 3.14 9.89 19.31
CA GLU A 262 2.26 10.64 20.20
C GLU A 262 2.98 10.93 21.53
N VAL A 263 2.96 12.19 21.97
CA VAL A 263 3.49 12.60 23.27
C VAL A 263 2.43 12.31 24.33
N ARG A 264 2.58 11.17 25.03
CA ARG A 264 1.69 10.74 26.12
C ARG A 264 2.21 11.17 27.49
N GLU A 265 1.30 11.32 28.46
CA GLU A 265 1.68 11.59 29.85
C GLU A 265 2.40 10.37 30.47
N ALA A 266 3.26 10.59 31.47
CA ALA A 266 4.22 9.60 31.96
C ALA A 266 3.61 8.29 32.50
N ASP A 267 2.32 8.31 32.87
CA ASP A 267 1.60 7.16 33.44
C ASP A 267 0.77 6.39 32.39
N ALA A 268 0.80 6.79 31.11
CA ALA A 268 0.14 6.07 30.03
C ALA A 268 1.06 4.99 29.45
N GLU A 269 0.50 3.81 29.14
CA GLU A 269 1.24 2.76 28.42
C GLU A 269 1.89 3.34 27.16
N GLN A 270 3.22 3.22 27.09
CA GLN A 270 3.99 3.63 25.91
C GLN A 270 3.72 2.62 24.81
N THR A 271 2.85 2.98 23.87
CA THR A 271 2.76 2.26 22.59
C THR A 271 3.97 2.59 21.75
N GLU A 272 4.65 1.58 21.19
CA GLU A 272 5.73 1.75 20.22
C GLU A 272 5.22 2.17 18.82
N GLU A 273 3.91 2.26 18.66
CA GLU A 273 3.24 2.63 17.42
C GLU A 273 3.65 4.02 16.92
N LEU A 274 3.90 4.09 15.62
CA LEU A 274 4.24 5.31 14.91
C LEU A 274 3.04 5.76 14.07
N PHE A 275 2.87 7.08 13.93
CA PHE A 275 2.00 7.64 12.92
C PHE A 275 2.83 8.19 11.75
N THR A 276 2.48 7.79 10.54
CA THR A 276 3.21 8.07 9.32
C THR A 276 2.43 8.99 8.39
N VAL A 277 2.98 10.19 8.15
CA VAL A 277 2.51 11.05 7.06
C VAL A 277 3.25 10.65 5.78
N TRP A 278 2.52 10.06 4.84
CA TRP A 278 3.08 9.62 3.57
C TRP A 278 3.26 10.78 2.60
N VAL A 279 4.40 10.82 1.92
CA VAL A 279 4.76 11.83 0.93
C VAL A 279 5.42 11.17 -0.27
N SER A 280 4.93 11.46 -1.47
CA SER A 280 5.58 11.00 -2.71
C SER A 280 6.91 11.72 -2.95
N GLU A 281 7.80 11.14 -3.75
CA GLU A 281 9.08 11.77 -4.13
C GLU A 281 8.93 13.13 -4.83
N TYR A 282 7.75 13.42 -5.42
CA TYR A 282 7.41 14.69 -6.07
C TYR A 282 6.63 15.66 -5.15
N GLY A 283 6.39 15.26 -3.90
CA GLY A 283 5.85 16.11 -2.85
C GLY A 283 4.34 16.20 -2.75
N ALA A 284 3.57 15.32 -3.41
CA ALA A 284 2.20 15.05 -3.00
C ALA A 284 2.21 14.44 -1.59
N VAL A 285 1.41 14.99 -0.69
CA VAL A 285 1.28 14.57 0.71
C VAL A 285 -0.03 13.82 0.86
N SER A 286 -0.07 12.82 1.74
CA SER A 286 -1.28 12.09 2.08
C SER A 286 -2.42 13.02 2.50
N GLU A 287 -3.63 12.61 2.17
CA GLU A 287 -4.81 13.16 2.79
C GLU A 287 -4.87 12.69 4.25
N LEU A 288 -4.97 13.65 5.18
CA LEU A 288 -5.11 13.36 6.59
C LEU A 288 -6.59 13.40 6.97
N LYS A 289 -7.07 12.37 7.66
CA LYS A 289 -8.47 12.24 8.09
C LYS A 289 -8.54 11.89 9.57
N PHE A 290 -9.61 12.35 10.22
CA PHE A 290 -9.92 12.03 11.61
C PHE A 290 -11.24 11.29 11.64
N PHE A 291 -11.25 10.12 12.27
CA PHE A 291 -12.47 9.32 12.46
C PHE A 291 -12.76 9.20 13.94
N SER A 292 -14.01 9.47 14.33
CA SER A 292 -14.52 9.20 15.67
C SER A 292 -15.53 8.07 15.58
N ARG A 293 -15.36 7.02 16.39
CA ARG A 293 -16.39 5.98 16.52
C ARG A 293 -17.47 6.48 17.47
N GLU A 294 -18.63 6.84 16.94
CA GLU A 294 -19.88 6.90 17.71
C GLU A 294 -20.44 5.47 17.84
N TRP A 295 -20.84 5.08 19.05
CA TRP A 295 -21.50 3.80 19.34
C TRP A 295 -23.01 3.99 19.35
#